data_AF-A0A497RG73-F1
#
_entry.id   AF-A0A497RG73-F1
#
_cell.length_a   1.000
_cell.length_b   1.000
_cell.length_c   1.000
_cell.angle_alpha   90.00
_cell.angle_beta   90.00
_cell.angle_gamma   90.00
#
_symmetry.space_group_name_H-M   'P 1'
#
loop_
_entity.id
_entity.type
_entity.pdbx_description
1 polymer ?
#
loop_
_entity_poly.entity_id
_entity_poly.type
_entity_poly.pdbx_seq_one_letter_code
_entity_poly.pdbx_strand_id
1 'polypeptide(L)'
;MLWRRFVEKLREFLWKAKNVIKPSGVFKEAAELNCLADLIAFFYRYPLIINPAPGITITSDKLLLSFLLTRTTELGEGVDYQDLRSTLTVLQRLLSLGKVFEEVKSIVDDPQTVELLEEVYNKIPADTRPGFNTSGLIPHLLLTSAFSHALNRERLSAEDLAILRLAALLHDMGKPIDPEKHLEASCDLAQRILRDLVDESVLREVIYVIEEHHGTPSTKLSRALRDADIKASQVDRYNELVKKAIGDVLRKKCEAAGIPYREPRELSWDEWRQLLKVDPGCMEELTEQFCLEVRKLKDLPVSDQVGEDWPWLHVVDLRNIQGYIAAAEKLPSLKARSWVVDAVCLYALPIKLIEKGYPLEAIVVAGGGQVQVVADRHLDLQEVVDSVLKDLKWSLQDSEQQIVEVCNGLGSVVAKTKISPSYIQVRREIARALDVEKSFLHSRRVELVGVVEKCSWCYSSAASRKLGDDYVCTTCWALYELGRELWHRRMGEAQPFQDFEALRPVKLTVSELFGFDDRDVHEMLMEVLSGYAVDELRKGAFRKPNYAVLIVDANMAGTFMAHSIS
;
A
#
# COMPACT_ATOMS: atom_id res chain seq x y z
N MET A 1 14.32 9.14 -19.95
CA MET A 1 13.89 10.42 -19.31
C MET A 1 13.02 10.15 -18.08
N LEU A 2 12.01 9.26 -18.17
CA LEU A 2 11.11 8.89 -17.07
C LEU A 2 11.83 8.47 -15.76
N TRP A 3 12.68 7.44 -15.82
CA TRP A 3 13.39 6.91 -14.65
C TRP A 3 14.27 7.95 -13.92
N ARG A 4 14.92 8.85 -14.67
CA ARG A 4 15.74 9.91 -14.07
C ARG A 4 14.89 10.90 -13.26
N ARG A 5 13.72 11.29 -13.78
CA ARG A 5 12.75 12.14 -13.06
C ARG A 5 12.26 11.45 -11.79
N PHE A 6 11.99 10.14 -11.86
CA PHE A 6 11.59 9.34 -10.71
C PHE A 6 12.64 9.35 -9.60
N VAL A 7 13.91 9.08 -9.93
CA VAL A 7 15.02 9.13 -8.97
C VAL A 7 15.16 10.52 -8.35
N GLU A 8 14.99 11.58 -9.14
CA GLU A 8 15.05 12.95 -8.65
C GLU A 8 13.93 13.26 -7.67
N LYS A 9 12.70 12.83 -7.96
CA LYS A 9 11.55 12.97 -7.06
C LYS A 9 11.68 12.15 -5.78
N LEU A 10 12.20 10.92 -5.87
CA LEU A 10 12.53 10.13 -4.69
C LEU A 10 13.54 10.87 -3.81
N ARG A 11 14.65 11.36 -4.40
CA ARG A 11 15.67 12.10 -3.64
C ARG A 11 15.09 13.37 -3.01
N GLU A 12 14.28 14.12 -3.76
CA GLU A 12 13.59 15.32 -3.25
C GLU A 12 12.71 14.98 -2.04
N PHE A 13 11.92 13.91 -2.14
CA PHE A 13 11.04 13.41 -1.08
C PHE A 13 11.83 13.04 0.17
N LEU A 14 12.86 12.21 0.02
CA LEU A 14 13.68 11.75 1.16
C LEU A 14 14.43 12.90 1.83
N TRP A 15 14.93 13.87 1.06
CA TRP A 15 15.64 15.03 1.61
C TRP A 15 14.70 15.91 2.44
N LYS A 16 13.49 16.18 1.96
CA LYS A 16 12.48 16.93 2.73
C LYS A 16 12.01 16.15 3.96
N ALA A 17 11.79 14.84 3.84
CA ALA A 17 11.44 13.98 4.97
C ALA A 17 12.53 13.98 6.05
N LYS A 18 13.80 13.90 5.64
CA LYS A 18 14.96 14.03 6.53
C LYS A 18 14.98 15.36 7.27
N ASN A 19 14.59 16.46 6.63
CA ASN A 19 14.51 17.76 7.30
C ASN A 19 13.41 17.85 8.35
N VAL A 20 12.39 16.99 8.29
CA VAL A 20 11.40 16.83 9.37
C VAL A 20 11.98 15.98 10.49
N ILE A 21 12.56 14.83 10.15
CA ILE A 21 12.98 13.82 11.14
C ILE A 21 14.27 14.22 11.86
N LYS A 22 15.27 14.67 11.11
CA LYS A 22 16.62 14.95 11.60
C LYS A 22 17.25 16.15 10.87
N PRO A 23 16.78 17.39 11.16
CA PRO A 23 17.19 18.60 10.42
C PRO A 23 18.71 18.76 10.32
N SER A 24 19.42 18.60 11.44
CA SER A 24 20.85 18.92 11.56
C SER A 24 21.80 17.71 11.61
N GLY A 25 21.36 16.53 11.17
CA GLY A 25 22.17 15.31 11.23
C GLY A 25 22.08 14.45 9.98
N VAL A 26 22.63 13.24 10.06
CA VAL A 26 22.44 12.16 9.09
C VAL A 26 21.94 10.92 9.83
N PHE A 27 21.25 10.03 9.14
CA PHE A 27 20.78 8.77 9.68
C PHE A 27 21.96 7.81 9.90
N LYS A 28 22.08 7.28 11.11
CA LYS A 28 23.18 6.38 11.50
C LYS A 28 22.67 5.15 12.25
N GLU A 29 21.68 5.35 13.11
CA GLU A 29 21.20 4.30 13.99
C GLU A 29 20.22 3.37 13.28
N ALA A 30 20.12 2.12 13.73
CA ALA A 30 19.24 1.13 13.11
C ALA A 30 17.78 1.61 12.97
N ALA A 31 17.22 2.29 13.98
CA ALA A 31 15.85 2.81 13.92
C ALA A 31 15.68 3.90 12.85
N GLU A 32 16.70 4.75 12.70
CA GLU A 32 16.75 5.83 11.72
C GLU A 32 16.88 5.29 10.29
N LEU A 33 17.76 4.31 10.09
CA LEU A 33 17.94 3.64 8.80
C LEU A 33 16.69 2.86 8.39
N ASN A 34 16.02 2.20 9.34
CA ASN A 34 14.73 1.56 9.11
C ASN A 34 13.64 2.59 8.74
N CYS A 35 13.66 3.79 9.33
CA CYS A 35 12.78 4.89 8.94
C CYS A 35 13.02 5.36 7.51
N LEU A 36 14.29 5.52 7.12
CA LEU A 36 14.64 5.86 5.75
C LEU A 36 14.19 4.79 4.74
N ALA A 37 14.39 3.51 5.06
CA ALA A 37 13.92 2.40 4.23
C ALA A 37 12.40 2.37 4.11
N ASP A 38 11.67 2.60 5.20
CA ASP A 38 10.19 2.68 5.17
C ASP A 38 9.70 3.88 4.34
N LEU A 39 10.41 5.01 4.33
CA LEU A 39 10.09 6.15 3.46
C LEU A 39 10.29 5.82 1.97
N ILE A 40 11.38 5.11 1.62
CA ILE A 40 11.59 4.62 0.25
C ILE A 40 10.44 3.66 -0.15
N ALA A 41 10.13 2.70 0.72
CA ALA A 41 9.03 1.76 0.50
C ALA A 41 7.68 2.48 0.37
N PHE A 42 7.40 3.49 1.20
CA PHE A 42 6.20 4.31 1.12
C PHE A 42 6.09 5.00 -0.25
N PHE A 43 7.18 5.63 -0.71
CA PHE A 43 7.21 6.32 -2.00
C PHE A 43 6.99 5.35 -3.17
N TYR A 44 7.63 4.18 -3.15
CA TYR A 44 7.45 3.12 -4.14
C TYR A 44 6.03 2.56 -4.21
N ARG A 45 5.37 2.48 -3.05
CA ARG A 45 4.01 1.93 -2.92
C ARG A 45 2.92 2.97 -3.09
N TYR A 46 3.27 4.25 -3.18
CA TYR A 46 2.31 5.34 -3.14
C TYR A 46 1.17 5.19 -4.18
N PRO A 47 1.42 4.77 -5.45
CA PRO A 47 0.34 4.48 -6.41
C PRO A 47 -0.70 3.46 -5.94
N LEU A 48 -0.31 2.52 -5.06
CA LEU A 48 -1.20 1.47 -4.57
C LEU A 48 -2.03 1.90 -3.36
N ILE A 49 -1.61 2.93 -2.65
CA ILE A 49 -2.21 3.36 -1.38
C ILE A 49 -2.82 4.76 -1.46
N ILE A 50 -2.59 5.49 -2.56
CA ILE A 50 -3.18 6.80 -2.79
C ILE A 50 -4.70 6.67 -2.81
N ASN A 51 -5.37 7.60 -2.13
CA ASN A 51 -6.81 7.71 -2.22
C ASN A 51 -7.19 8.26 -3.61
N PRO A 52 -8.16 7.68 -4.33
CA PRO A 52 -8.58 8.15 -5.66
C PRO A 52 -9.24 9.53 -5.65
N ALA A 53 -9.61 10.05 -4.47
CA ALA A 53 -10.07 11.41 -4.29
C ALA A 53 -9.14 12.15 -3.31
N PRO A 54 -7.85 12.33 -3.68
CA PRO A 54 -6.93 13.10 -2.86
C PRO A 54 -7.51 14.51 -2.79
N GLY A 55 -7.57 15.07 -1.58
CA GLY A 55 -8.08 16.43 -1.47
C GLY A 55 -9.51 16.58 -0.92
N ILE A 56 -10.23 15.50 -0.57
CA ILE A 56 -11.59 15.62 0.00
C ILE A 56 -11.64 15.33 1.50
N THR A 57 -10.77 14.46 2.00
CA THR A 57 -10.73 14.02 3.41
C THR A 57 -9.29 13.82 3.83
N ILE A 58 -9.06 13.68 5.14
CA ILE A 58 -7.80 13.11 5.63
C ILE A 58 -7.80 11.62 5.26
N THR A 59 -6.72 11.14 4.66
CA THR A 59 -6.62 9.80 4.09
C THR A 59 -5.61 8.96 4.87
N SER A 60 -5.77 7.63 4.83
CA SER A 60 -4.94 6.70 5.61
C SER A 60 -3.46 6.77 5.23
N ASP A 61 -3.12 7.05 3.97
CA ASP A 61 -1.74 7.26 3.53
C ASP A 61 -1.09 8.47 4.21
N LYS A 62 -1.84 9.55 4.47
CA LYS A 62 -1.34 10.73 5.19
C LYS A 62 -1.15 10.47 6.67
N LEU A 63 -2.01 9.65 7.27
CA LEU A 63 -1.81 9.19 8.64
C LEU A 63 -0.55 8.32 8.74
N LEU A 64 -0.35 7.39 7.80
CA LEU A 64 0.85 6.55 7.77
C LEU A 64 2.11 7.41 7.57
N LEU A 65 2.10 8.33 6.61
CA LEU A 65 3.21 9.25 6.39
C LEU A 65 3.50 10.10 7.65
N SER A 66 2.48 10.59 8.34
CA SER A 66 2.67 11.35 9.58
C SER A 66 3.42 10.51 10.62
N PHE A 67 3.00 9.27 10.83
CA PHE A 67 3.69 8.33 11.73
C PHE A 67 5.14 8.10 11.32
N LEU A 68 5.42 7.85 10.03
CA LEU A 68 6.79 7.65 9.56
C LEU A 68 7.68 8.87 9.86
N LEU A 69 7.15 10.07 9.70
CA LEU A 69 7.89 11.31 9.93
C LEU A 69 8.09 11.65 11.42
N THR A 70 7.27 11.10 12.32
CA THR A 70 7.29 11.49 13.74
C THR A 70 7.76 10.41 14.70
N ARG A 71 7.67 9.12 14.34
CA ARG A 71 7.92 7.98 15.26
C ARG A 71 9.33 7.92 15.86
N THR A 72 10.33 8.55 15.23
CA THR A 72 11.71 8.62 15.73
C THR A 72 12.09 10.03 16.20
N THR A 73 11.10 10.87 16.51
CA THR A 73 11.29 12.29 16.85
C THR A 73 10.50 12.64 18.11
N GLU A 74 10.86 13.75 18.75
CA GLU A 74 10.11 14.32 19.89
C GLU A 74 8.64 14.62 19.54
N LEU A 75 8.31 14.86 18.27
CA LEU A 75 6.92 15.10 17.83
C LEU A 75 6.03 13.86 17.96
N GLY A 76 6.63 12.67 17.93
CA GLY A 76 5.93 11.40 18.09
C GLY A 76 5.92 10.88 19.53
N GLU A 77 6.68 11.49 20.44
CA GLU A 77 6.74 11.04 21.83
C GLU A 77 5.40 11.21 22.53
N GLY A 78 4.93 10.14 23.20
CA GLY A 78 3.66 10.14 23.92
C GLY A 78 2.41 10.13 23.03
N VAL A 79 2.56 10.01 21.71
CA VAL A 79 1.43 9.91 20.79
C VAL A 79 0.89 8.49 20.76
N ASP A 80 -0.40 8.33 21.08
CA ASP A 80 -1.11 7.08 20.84
C ASP A 80 -1.63 7.05 19.39
N TYR A 81 -0.87 6.40 18.50
CA TYR A 81 -1.26 6.23 17.10
C TYR A 81 -2.46 5.28 16.89
N GLN A 82 -2.96 4.62 17.95
CA GLN A 82 -4.22 3.88 17.88
C GLN A 82 -5.42 4.76 18.28
N ASP A 83 -5.20 5.93 18.90
CA ASP A 83 -6.22 6.97 19.00
C ASP A 83 -6.18 7.87 17.76
N LEU A 84 -7.20 7.73 16.93
CA LEU A 84 -7.35 8.50 15.70
C LEU A 84 -7.38 10.01 15.97
N ARG A 85 -7.95 10.47 17.09
CA ARG A 85 -7.97 11.91 17.39
C ARG A 85 -6.58 12.42 17.76
N SER A 86 -5.83 11.65 18.53
CA SER A 86 -4.44 11.97 18.89
C SER A 86 -3.56 12.05 17.64
N THR A 87 -3.70 11.08 16.73
CA THR A 87 -3.02 11.08 15.43
C THR A 87 -3.39 12.29 14.58
N LEU A 88 -4.68 12.61 14.47
CA LEU A 88 -5.14 13.78 13.74
C LEU A 88 -4.58 15.09 14.34
N THR A 89 -4.38 15.14 15.65
CA THR A 89 -3.75 16.29 16.32
C THR A 89 -2.27 16.41 15.95
N VAL A 90 -1.55 15.30 15.87
CA VAL A 90 -0.15 15.29 15.40
C VAL A 90 -0.06 15.70 13.94
N LEU A 91 -0.93 15.17 13.09
CA LEU A 91 -1.02 15.59 11.69
C LEU A 91 -1.26 17.10 11.59
N GLN A 92 -2.17 17.66 12.40
CA GLN A 92 -2.38 19.11 12.45
C GLN A 92 -1.16 19.88 12.94
N ARG A 93 -0.45 19.37 13.96
CA ARG A 93 0.80 19.97 14.42
C ARG A 93 1.82 20.00 13.28
N LEU A 94 2.00 18.89 12.58
CA LEU A 94 2.87 18.80 11.40
C LEU A 94 2.49 19.81 10.32
N LEU A 95 1.19 19.92 9.99
CA LEU A 95 0.68 20.93 9.07
C LEU A 95 0.95 22.36 9.57
N SER A 96 0.87 22.60 10.89
CA SER A 96 1.10 23.90 11.51
C SER A 96 2.57 24.27 11.71
N LEU A 97 3.50 23.29 11.70
CA LEU A 97 4.96 23.50 11.78
C LEU A 97 5.53 24.21 10.53
N GLY A 98 4.66 24.62 9.60
CA GLY A 98 5.01 25.45 8.45
C GLY A 98 5.39 24.64 7.21
N LYS A 99 6.19 25.24 6.34
CA LYS A 99 6.47 24.75 4.98
C LYS A 99 7.00 23.32 4.91
N VAL A 100 7.68 22.79 5.93
CA VAL A 100 8.47 21.55 5.80
C VAL A 100 7.61 20.28 5.66
N PHE A 101 6.51 20.13 6.42
CA PHE A 101 5.61 18.98 6.22
C PHE A 101 4.80 19.12 4.93
N GLU A 102 4.30 20.32 4.63
CA GLU A 102 3.65 20.60 3.34
C GLU A 102 4.60 20.40 2.16
N GLU A 103 5.90 20.60 2.33
CA GLU A 103 6.92 20.32 1.31
C GLU A 103 7.07 18.82 1.02
N VAL A 104 6.98 17.96 2.05
CA VAL A 104 7.00 16.48 1.87
C VAL A 104 5.69 16.03 1.24
N LYS A 105 4.56 16.47 1.81
CA LYS A 105 3.22 16.12 1.36
C LYS A 105 2.97 16.58 -0.08
N SER A 106 3.37 17.79 -0.44
CA SER A 106 3.21 18.34 -1.80
C SER A 106 3.95 17.56 -2.88
N ILE A 107 4.98 16.76 -2.54
CA ILE A 107 5.60 15.88 -3.53
C ILE A 107 4.68 14.71 -3.88
N VAL A 108 4.12 14.07 -2.86
CA VAL A 108 3.27 12.89 -3.08
C VAL A 108 1.84 13.28 -3.50
N ASP A 109 1.41 14.51 -3.20
CA ASP A 109 0.14 15.06 -3.68
C ASP A 109 0.25 15.74 -5.05
N ASP A 110 1.47 15.99 -5.57
CA ASP A 110 1.66 16.58 -6.90
C ASP A 110 1.18 15.60 -7.99
N PRO A 111 0.14 15.95 -8.79
CA PRO A 111 -0.42 15.06 -9.80
C PRO A 111 0.62 14.55 -10.81
N GLN A 112 1.62 15.37 -11.15
CA GLN A 112 2.70 14.96 -12.05
C GLN A 112 3.62 13.91 -11.43
N THR A 113 3.83 13.99 -10.12
CA THR A 113 4.58 12.99 -9.38
C THR A 113 3.77 11.70 -9.26
N VAL A 114 2.46 11.79 -8.99
CA VAL A 114 1.58 10.61 -8.97
C VAL A 114 1.59 9.89 -10.33
N GLU A 115 1.33 10.62 -11.42
CA GLU A 115 1.37 10.05 -12.78
C GLU A 115 2.73 9.42 -13.09
N LEU A 116 3.83 10.10 -12.73
CA LEU A 116 5.19 9.56 -12.88
C LEU A 116 5.38 8.24 -12.11
N LEU A 117 4.89 8.15 -10.88
CA LEU A 117 4.96 6.95 -10.06
C LEU A 117 4.16 5.81 -10.70
N GLU A 118 2.93 6.08 -11.16
CA GLU A 118 2.09 5.10 -11.86
C GLU A 118 2.73 4.60 -13.15
N GLU A 119 3.29 5.51 -13.95
CA GLU A 119 4.00 5.16 -15.19
C GLU A 119 5.22 4.29 -14.91
N VAL A 120 6.03 4.65 -13.90
CA VAL A 120 7.21 3.88 -13.54
C VAL A 120 6.84 2.50 -13.03
N TYR A 121 5.82 2.42 -12.17
CA TYR A 121 5.34 1.18 -11.58
C TYR A 121 4.90 0.18 -12.66
N ASN A 122 4.24 0.66 -13.73
CA ASN A 122 3.68 -0.19 -14.79
C ASN A 122 4.60 -0.40 -16.00
N LYS A 123 5.46 0.57 -16.36
CA LYS A 123 6.21 0.56 -17.63
C LYS A 123 7.66 0.14 -17.50
N ILE A 124 8.25 0.18 -16.30
CA ILE A 124 9.67 -0.12 -16.11
C ILE A 124 9.83 -1.58 -15.67
N PRO A 125 10.37 -2.46 -16.53
CA PRO A 125 10.46 -3.86 -16.20
C PRO A 125 11.67 -4.16 -15.31
N ALA A 126 11.56 -5.21 -14.49
CA ALA A 126 12.65 -5.74 -13.68
C ALA A 126 13.74 -6.46 -14.51
N ASP A 127 13.40 -6.84 -15.75
CA ASP A 127 14.28 -7.49 -16.71
C ASP A 127 13.87 -7.06 -18.11
N THR A 128 14.80 -6.81 -19.01
CA THR A 128 14.48 -6.35 -20.37
C THR A 128 14.32 -7.49 -21.37
N ARG A 129 14.61 -8.74 -20.98
CA ARG A 129 14.48 -9.93 -21.86
C ARG A 129 13.02 -10.36 -22.06
N PRO A 130 12.65 -10.91 -23.24
CA PRO A 130 11.27 -11.25 -23.54
C PRO A 130 10.66 -12.27 -22.57
N GLY A 131 9.43 -12.01 -22.13
CA GLY A 131 8.72 -12.82 -21.13
C GLY A 131 9.11 -12.51 -19.69
N PHE A 132 10.34 -12.05 -19.44
CA PHE A 132 10.77 -11.56 -18.12
C PHE A 132 10.48 -10.07 -17.93
N ASN A 133 10.29 -9.35 -19.02
CA ASN A 133 9.91 -7.94 -19.09
C ASN A 133 8.44 -7.64 -18.78
N THR A 134 7.68 -8.64 -18.32
CA THR A 134 6.30 -8.46 -17.85
C THR A 134 6.21 -8.24 -16.33
N SER A 135 7.35 -8.30 -15.63
CA SER A 135 7.44 -8.00 -14.19
C SER A 135 7.96 -6.58 -13.98
N GLY A 136 7.34 -5.82 -13.08
CA GLY A 136 7.76 -4.45 -12.76
C GLY A 136 8.99 -4.39 -11.84
N LEU A 137 9.87 -3.42 -12.08
CA LEU A 137 11.09 -3.21 -11.28
C LEU A 137 10.78 -2.81 -9.83
N ILE A 138 9.81 -1.91 -9.61
CA ILE A 138 9.45 -1.46 -8.26
C ILE A 138 8.88 -2.62 -7.41
N PRO A 139 7.90 -3.42 -7.88
CA PRO A 139 7.49 -4.66 -7.20
C PRO A 139 8.66 -5.58 -6.85
N HIS A 140 9.60 -5.77 -7.78
CA HIS A 140 10.79 -6.60 -7.56
C HIS A 140 11.64 -6.07 -6.40
N LEU A 141 11.98 -4.77 -6.37
CA LEU A 141 12.77 -4.16 -5.31
C LEU A 141 12.08 -4.28 -3.93
N LEU A 142 10.76 -4.05 -3.88
CA LEU A 142 9.97 -4.21 -2.66
C LEU A 142 9.97 -5.66 -2.17
N LEU A 143 9.78 -6.63 -3.08
CA LEU A 143 9.75 -8.05 -2.76
C LEU A 143 11.14 -8.56 -2.31
N THR A 144 12.20 -8.15 -2.98
CA THR A 144 13.58 -8.48 -2.60
C THR A 144 13.92 -7.95 -1.21
N SER A 145 13.50 -6.73 -0.86
CA SER A 145 13.69 -6.20 0.49
C SER A 145 12.83 -6.93 1.54
N ALA A 146 11.57 -7.23 1.22
CA ALA A 146 10.70 -8.03 2.10
C ALA A 146 11.28 -9.44 2.37
N PHE A 147 11.83 -10.09 1.34
CA PHE A 147 12.47 -11.40 1.46
C PHE A 147 13.78 -11.30 2.25
N SER A 148 14.60 -10.29 1.97
CA SER A 148 15.82 -10.02 2.72
C SER A 148 15.53 -9.91 4.22
N HIS A 149 14.48 -9.18 4.58
CA HIS A 149 14.04 -9.07 5.95
C HIS A 149 13.54 -10.42 6.52
N ALA A 150 12.55 -11.04 5.88
CA ALA A 150 11.90 -12.25 6.38
C ALA A 150 12.88 -13.43 6.57
N LEU A 151 13.89 -13.54 5.71
CA LEU A 151 14.89 -14.63 5.78
C LEU A 151 16.00 -14.39 6.81
N ASN A 152 16.24 -13.14 7.19
CA ASN A 152 17.43 -12.76 7.96
C ASN A 152 17.15 -12.03 9.28
N ARG A 153 15.88 -11.73 9.60
CA ARG A 153 15.47 -11.04 10.82
C ARG A 153 16.03 -11.66 12.10
N GLU A 154 16.06 -12.99 12.20
CA GLU A 154 16.60 -13.70 13.38
C GLU A 154 18.11 -13.95 13.30
N ARG A 155 18.74 -13.66 12.15
CA ARG A 155 20.13 -14.01 11.84
C ARG A 155 21.09 -12.82 11.86
N LEU A 156 20.58 -11.61 11.71
CA LEU A 156 21.34 -10.37 11.60
C LEU A 156 21.02 -9.42 12.76
N SER A 157 21.96 -8.50 13.04
CA SER A 157 21.70 -7.40 13.96
C SER A 157 20.68 -6.41 13.37
N ALA A 158 20.06 -5.58 14.21
CA ALA A 158 19.10 -4.57 13.74
C ALA A 158 19.73 -3.56 12.75
N GLU A 159 21.02 -3.26 12.93
CA GLU A 159 21.78 -2.36 12.06
C GLU A 159 22.07 -3.02 10.71
N ASP A 160 22.61 -4.24 10.72
CA ASP A 160 22.86 -5.06 9.54
C ASP A 160 21.58 -5.26 8.69
N LEU A 161 20.46 -5.51 9.37
CA LEU A 161 19.16 -5.69 8.73
C LEU A 161 18.67 -4.39 8.07
N ALA A 162 18.90 -3.24 8.69
CA ALA A 162 18.53 -1.94 8.12
C ALA A 162 19.39 -1.59 6.89
N ILE A 163 20.69 -1.89 6.93
CA ILE A 163 21.61 -1.75 5.78
C ILE A 163 21.18 -2.67 4.64
N LEU A 164 20.87 -3.94 4.96
CA LEU A 164 20.41 -4.92 3.98
C LEU A 164 19.12 -4.47 3.28
N ARG A 165 18.16 -3.89 4.02
CA ARG A 165 16.93 -3.33 3.45
C ARG A 165 17.20 -2.17 2.49
N LEU A 166 18.05 -1.22 2.89
CA LEU A 166 18.44 -0.10 2.03
C LEU A 166 19.12 -0.59 0.75
N ALA A 167 20.05 -1.55 0.85
CA ALA A 167 20.68 -2.16 -0.30
C ALA A 167 19.66 -2.85 -1.21
N ALA A 168 18.76 -3.67 -0.64
CA ALA A 168 17.73 -4.39 -1.39
C ALA A 168 16.78 -3.46 -2.17
N LEU A 169 16.35 -2.34 -1.57
CA LEU A 169 15.47 -1.36 -2.22
C LEU A 169 16.15 -0.56 -3.35
N LEU A 170 17.48 -0.63 -3.46
CA LEU A 170 18.28 0.19 -4.40
C LEU A 170 19.13 -0.65 -5.39
N HIS A 171 19.33 -1.94 -5.15
CA HIS A 171 20.36 -2.76 -5.82
C HIS A 171 20.24 -2.84 -7.35
N ASP A 172 19.02 -2.74 -7.88
CA ASP A 172 18.71 -2.95 -9.30
C ASP A 172 18.23 -1.68 -10.02
N MET A 173 18.35 -0.52 -9.37
CA MET A 173 17.91 0.75 -9.92
C MET A 173 18.67 1.18 -11.18
N GLY A 174 19.84 0.60 -11.46
CA GLY A 174 20.66 0.86 -12.64
C GLY A 174 20.11 0.24 -13.92
N LYS A 175 19.25 -0.78 -13.84
CA LYS A 175 18.74 -1.52 -15.02
C LYS A 175 18.08 -0.63 -16.09
N PRO A 176 17.26 0.38 -15.75
CA PRO A 176 16.66 1.26 -16.76
C PRO A 176 17.65 2.26 -17.39
N ILE A 177 18.87 2.38 -16.83
CA ILE A 177 19.92 3.28 -17.34
C ILE A 177 20.89 2.51 -18.23
N ASP A 178 21.46 1.43 -17.70
CA ASP A 178 22.40 0.57 -18.38
C ASP A 178 22.18 -0.87 -17.90
N PRO A 179 21.40 -1.70 -18.63
CA PRO A 179 21.14 -3.09 -18.23
C PRO A 179 22.41 -3.96 -18.13
N GLU A 180 23.45 -3.65 -18.90
CA GLU A 180 24.67 -4.47 -18.96
C GLU A 180 25.60 -4.15 -17.79
N LYS A 181 25.70 -2.87 -17.42
CA LYS A 181 26.47 -2.38 -16.28
C LYS A 181 25.56 -1.89 -15.16
N HIS A 182 24.43 -2.56 -14.97
CA HIS A 182 23.41 -2.10 -14.03
C HIS A 182 23.93 -2.03 -12.61
N LEU A 183 24.94 -2.82 -12.24
CA LEU A 183 25.58 -2.72 -10.92
C LEU A 183 26.31 -1.39 -10.71
N GLU A 184 27.18 -1.01 -11.65
CA GLU A 184 27.88 0.28 -11.61
C GLU A 184 26.85 1.42 -11.55
N ALA A 185 25.82 1.36 -12.42
CA ALA A 185 24.75 2.35 -12.45
C ALA A 185 23.89 2.36 -11.16
N SER A 186 23.63 1.20 -10.55
CA SER A 186 22.90 1.09 -9.28
C SER A 186 23.71 1.67 -8.13
N CYS A 187 25.01 1.41 -8.06
CA CYS A 187 25.91 2.00 -7.07
C CYS A 187 25.94 3.53 -7.19
N ASP A 188 26.06 4.06 -8.40
CA ASP A 188 26.02 5.51 -8.66
C ASP A 188 24.68 6.13 -8.22
N LEU A 189 23.57 5.45 -8.51
CA LEU A 189 22.23 5.91 -8.10
C LEU A 189 22.03 5.83 -6.59
N ALA A 190 22.43 4.73 -5.94
CA ALA A 190 22.36 4.58 -4.49
C ALA A 190 23.21 5.66 -3.81
N GLN A 191 24.41 5.93 -4.31
CA GLN A 191 25.25 7.03 -3.84
C GLN A 191 24.54 8.37 -4.02
N ARG A 192 23.93 8.63 -5.18
CA ARG A 192 23.18 9.86 -5.43
C ARG A 192 21.96 9.98 -4.51
N ILE A 193 21.25 8.90 -4.21
CA ILE A 193 20.03 8.97 -3.38
C ILE A 193 20.39 9.18 -1.90
N LEU A 194 21.39 8.47 -1.39
CA LEU A 194 21.70 8.40 0.03
C LEU A 194 22.74 9.42 0.51
N ARG A 195 23.53 10.02 -0.39
CA ARG A 195 24.52 11.06 -0.02
C ARG A 195 23.85 12.20 0.75
N ASP A 196 24.47 12.59 1.85
CA ASP A 196 24.00 13.61 2.81
C ASP A 196 22.74 13.21 3.61
N LEU A 197 22.18 12.01 3.39
CA LEU A 197 21.08 11.47 4.19
C LEU A 197 21.59 10.51 5.28
N VAL A 198 22.60 9.70 4.97
CA VAL A 198 23.17 8.68 5.88
C VAL A 198 24.64 8.97 6.21
N ASP A 199 25.17 8.34 7.25
CA ASP A 199 26.60 8.37 7.55
C ASP A 199 27.45 7.72 6.43
N GLU A 200 28.67 8.22 6.23
CA GLU A 200 29.57 7.74 5.17
C GLU A 200 29.98 6.27 5.37
N SER A 201 30.02 5.77 6.61
CA SER A 201 30.24 4.34 6.86
C SER A 201 29.08 3.48 6.35
N VAL A 202 27.85 3.88 6.67
CA VAL A 202 26.60 3.23 6.20
C VAL A 202 26.50 3.28 4.69
N LEU A 203 26.79 4.43 4.07
CA LEU A 203 26.73 4.60 2.62
C LEU A 203 27.68 3.62 1.90
N ARG A 204 28.91 3.50 2.40
CA ARG A 204 29.91 2.58 1.84
C ARG A 204 29.47 1.12 1.97
N GLU A 205 28.89 0.74 3.10
CA GLU A 205 28.40 -0.62 3.29
C GLU A 205 27.22 -0.94 2.35
N VAL A 206 26.26 -0.03 2.19
CA VAL A 206 25.15 -0.20 1.23
C VAL A 206 25.67 -0.37 -0.19
N ILE A 207 26.60 0.49 -0.63
CA ILE A 207 27.20 0.39 -1.98
C ILE A 207 27.93 -0.94 -2.15
N TYR A 208 28.71 -1.36 -1.15
CA TYR A 208 29.45 -2.61 -1.19
C TYR A 208 28.54 -3.85 -1.30
N VAL A 209 27.44 -3.86 -0.54
CA VAL A 209 26.44 -4.94 -0.61
C VAL A 209 25.78 -5.00 -1.99
N ILE A 210 25.51 -3.84 -2.61
CA ILE A 210 24.98 -3.77 -3.99
C ILE A 210 26.04 -4.24 -5.00
N GLU A 211 27.30 -3.89 -4.84
CA GLU A 211 28.35 -4.27 -5.80
C GLU A 211 28.57 -5.80 -5.84
N GLU A 212 28.55 -6.46 -4.68
CA GLU A 212 28.89 -7.89 -4.55
C GLU A 212 27.72 -8.87 -4.71
N HIS A 213 26.47 -8.40 -4.88
CA HIS A 213 25.34 -9.34 -4.88
C HIS A 213 25.29 -10.23 -6.13
N HIS A 214 25.93 -9.83 -7.24
CA HIS A 214 26.25 -10.73 -8.34
C HIS A 214 27.63 -11.37 -8.15
N GLY A 215 27.76 -12.66 -8.48
CA GLY A 215 29.05 -13.37 -8.40
C GLY A 215 29.21 -14.19 -7.13
N THR A 216 30.35 -14.10 -6.45
CA THR A 216 30.65 -14.87 -5.24
C THR A 216 30.69 -13.91 -4.04
N PRO A 217 29.54 -13.67 -3.37
CA PRO A 217 29.44 -12.69 -2.30
C PRO A 217 30.34 -13.05 -1.11
N SER A 218 31.17 -12.10 -0.69
CA SER A 218 32.19 -12.33 0.33
C SER A 218 31.64 -12.11 1.76
N THR A 219 30.68 -11.20 1.94
CA THR A 219 30.08 -10.88 3.24
C THR A 219 28.75 -11.59 3.49
N LYS A 220 28.31 -11.57 4.76
CA LYS A 220 27.00 -12.11 5.16
C LYS A 220 25.86 -11.32 4.52
N LEU A 221 25.99 -10.00 4.42
CA LEU A 221 24.98 -9.11 3.84
C LEU A 221 24.83 -9.32 2.32
N SER A 222 25.94 -9.39 1.58
CA SER A 222 25.90 -9.65 0.13
C SER A 222 25.31 -11.03 -0.18
N ARG A 223 25.58 -12.04 0.66
CA ARG A 223 24.93 -13.37 0.58
C ARG A 223 23.43 -13.28 0.82
N ALA A 224 23.02 -12.59 1.88
CA ALA A 224 21.62 -12.41 2.23
C ALA A 224 20.83 -11.69 1.14
N LEU A 225 21.39 -10.63 0.55
CA LEU A 225 20.78 -9.91 -0.58
C LEU A 225 20.64 -10.81 -1.80
N ARG A 226 21.72 -11.52 -2.19
CA ARG A 226 21.70 -12.43 -3.33
C ARG A 226 20.65 -13.53 -3.18
N ASP A 227 20.55 -14.14 -2.01
CA ASP A 227 19.58 -15.20 -1.75
C ASP A 227 18.14 -14.69 -1.85
N ALA A 228 17.89 -13.48 -1.35
CA ALA A 228 16.59 -12.82 -1.44
C ALA A 228 16.25 -12.42 -2.89
N ASP A 229 17.18 -11.83 -3.62
CA ASP A 229 17.01 -11.46 -5.03
C ASP A 229 16.70 -12.71 -5.88
N ILE A 230 17.47 -13.79 -5.74
CA ILE A 230 17.23 -15.04 -6.47
C ILE A 230 15.81 -15.57 -6.22
N LYS A 231 15.33 -15.53 -4.96
CA LYS A 231 13.98 -15.99 -4.60
C LYS A 231 12.90 -15.05 -5.12
N ALA A 232 13.06 -13.73 -4.98
CA ALA A 232 12.12 -12.75 -5.52
C ALA A 232 11.99 -12.90 -7.04
N SER A 233 13.15 -13.05 -7.71
CA SER A 233 13.27 -13.35 -9.13
C SER A 233 12.59 -14.64 -9.58
N GLN A 234 12.45 -15.63 -8.70
CA GLN A 234 11.74 -16.88 -9.03
C GLN A 234 10.22 -16.71 -8.92
N VAL A 235 9.75 -15.77 -8.11
CA VAL A 235 8.32 -15.47 -7.91
C VAL A 235 7.80 -14.54 -8.99
N ASP A 236 8.53 -13.47 -9.32
CA ASP A 236 8.08 -12.51 -10.34
C ASP A 236 8.28 -13.03 -11.77
N ARG A 237 9.39 -13.71 -12.06
CA ARG A 237 9.82 -14.14 -13.39
C ARG A 237 9.71 -15.66 -13.55
N TYR A 238 8.49 -16.14 -13.77
CA TYR A 238 8.20 -17.57 -13.83
C TYR A 238 8.81 -18.26 -15.09
N ASN A 239 10.03 -18.79 -14.95
CA ASN A 239 10.86 -19.28 -16.06
C ASN A 239 10.21 -20.40 -16.88
N GLU A 240 9.51 -21.34 -16.22
CA GLU A 240 8.83 -22.45 -16.91
C GLU A 240 7.72 -21.94 -17.84
N LEU A 241 7.07 -20.85 -17.47
CA LEU A 241 6.07 -20.20 -18.29
C LEU A 241 6.68 -19.57 -19.54
N VAL A 242 7.80 -18.85 -19.38
CA VAL A 242 8.53 -18.24 -20.49
C VAL A 242 9.02 -19.32 -21.46
N LYS A 243 9.67 -20.37 -20.93
CA LYS A 243 10.13 -21.51 -21.72
C LYS A 243 9.00 -22.14 -22.53
N LYS A 244 7.85 -22.40 -21.89
CA LYS A 244 6.69 -23.01 -22.54
C LYS A 244 6.07 -22.11 -23.62
N ALA A 245 6.03 -20.80 -23.37
CA ALA A 245 5.36 -19.85 -24.26
C ALA A 245 6.21 -19.46 -25.49
N ILE A 246 7.52 -19.27 -25.32
CA ILE A 246 8.38 -18.69 -26.37
C ILE A 246 9.64 -19.52 -26.69
N GLY A 247 9.95 -20.57 -25.94
CA GLY A 247 11.20 -21.33 -26.09
C GLY A 247 11.41 -21.90 -27.50
N ASP A 248 10.37 -22.46 -28.11
CA ASP A 248 10.46 -23.04 -29.47
C ASP A 248 10.67 -21.98 -30.55
N VAL A 249 10.06 -20.80 -30.39
CA VAL A 249 10.22 -19.70 -31.35
C VAL A 249 11.60 -19.06 -31.20
N LEU A 250 12.03 -18.84 -29.96
CA LEU A 250 13.38 -18.37 -29.67
C LEU A 250 14.44 -19.31 -30.24
N ARG A 251 14.26 -20.64 -30.10
CA ARG A 251 15.17 -21.64 -30.67
C ARG A 251 15.33 -21.48 -32.18
N LYS A 252 14.23 -21.38 -32.92
CA LYS A 252 14.25 -21.19 -34.38
C LYS A 252 14.97 -19.90 -34.78
N LYS A 253 14.75 -18.82 -34.01
CA LYS A 253 15.43 -17.53 -34.25
C LYS A 253 16.93 -17.62 -33.96
N CYS A 254 17.35 -18.27 -32.87
CA CYS A 254 18.76 -18.53 -32.58
C CYS A 254 19.44 -19.36 -33.68
N GLU A 255 18.80 -20.44 -34.14
CA GLU A 255 19.28 -21.27 -35.25
C GLU A 255 19.46 -20.46 -36.54
N ALA A 256 18.48 -19.62 -36.89
CA ALA A 256 18.56 -18.74 -38.06
C ALA A 256 19.68 -17.69 -37.97
N ALA A 257 20.00 -17.23 -36.75
CA ALA A 257 21.08 -16.29 -36.48
C ALA A 257 22.46 -16.95 -36.28
N GLY A 258 22.55 -18.29 -36.31
CA GLY A 258 23.79 -19.01 -36.04
C GLY A 258 24.25 -18.95 -34.58
N ILE A 259 23.33 -18.70 -33.65
CA ILE A 259 23.58 -18.58 -32.21
C ILE A 259 23.25 -19.93 -31.53
N PRO A 260 24.13 -20.48 -30.68
CA PRO A 260 23.79 -21.68 -29.90
C PRO A 260 22.56 -21.43 -29.03
N TYR A 261 21.53 -22.25 -29.20
CA TYR A 261 20.33 -22.13 -28.37
C TYR A 261 20.65 -22.46 -26.91
N ARG A 262 20.15 -21.61 -26.02
CA ARG A 262 20.04 -21.82 -24.57
C ARG A 262 18.65 -21.40 -24.11
N GLU A 263 18.29 -21.77 -22.90
CA GLU A 263 17.01 -21.33 -22.33
C GLU A 263 16.93 -19.79 -22.29
N PRO A 264 15.73 -19.18 -22.38
CA PRO A 264 15.58 -17.73 -22.50
C PRO A 264 16.37 -16.91 -21.45
N ARG A 265 16.47 -17.41 -20.22
CA ARG A 265 17.20 -16.76 -19.11
C ARG A 265 18.73 -16.91 -19.19
N GLU A 266 19.23 -17.88 -19.94
CA GLU A 266 20.64 -18.26 -20.04
C GLU A 266 21.37 -17.62 -21.24
N LEU A 267 20.62 -17.01 -22.16
CA LEU A 267 21.19 -16.18 -23.21
C LEU A 267 21.84 -14.93 -22.61
N SER A 268 23.11 -14.75 -22.92
CA SER A 268 23.90 -13.58 -22.58
C SER A 268 23.46 -12.35 -23.39
N TRP A 269 23.81 -11.16 -22.89
CA TRP A 269 23.54 -9.91 -23.61
C TRP A 269 24.22 -9.83 -24.98
N ASP A 270 25.38 -10.46 -25.15
CA ASP A 270 26.06 -10.50 -26.43
C ASP A 270 25.32 -11.37 -27.45
N GLU A 271 24.75 -12.49 -27.00
CA GLU A 271 23.88 -13.35 -27.84
C GLU A 271 22.59 -12.60 -28.21
N TRP A 272 21.95 -11.92 -27.26
CA TRP A 272 20.79 -11.06 -27.56
C TRP A 272 21.12 -9.93 -28.54
N ARG A 273 22.30 -9.29 -28.42
CA ARG A 273 22.76 -8.26 -29.36
C ARG A 273 23.00 -8.82 -30.76
N GLN A 274 23.53 -10.04 -30.87
CA GLN A 274 23.67 -10.71 -32.18
C GLN A 274 22.30 -11.00 -32.77
N LEU A 275 21.36 -11.49 -31.97
CA LEU A 275 20.00 -11.77 -32.42
C LEU A 275 19.29 -10.50 -32.91
N LEU A 276 19.39 -9.40 -32.18
CA LEU A 276 18.83 -8.10 -32.54
C LEU A 276 19.43 -7.49 -33.82
N LYS A 277 20.68 -7.83 -34.16
CA LYS A 277 21.29 -7.41 -35.44
C LYS A 277 20.69 -8.15 -36.64
N VAL A 278 20.31 -9.41 -36.45
CA VAL A 278 19.73 -10.27 -37.49
C VAL A 278 18.23 -10.04 -37.60
N ASP A 279 17.55 -9.89 -36.46
CA ASP A 279 16.12 -9.69 -36.32
C ASP A 279 15.83 -8.56 -35.30
N PRO A 280 15.79 -7.30 -35.75
CA PRO A 280 15.56 -6.15 -34.88
C PRO A 280 14.21 -6.16 -34.16
N GLY A 281 13.21 -6.87 -34.69
CA GLY A 281 11.87 -6.97 -34.11
C GLY A 281 11.72 -8.10 -33.09
N CYS A 282 12.76 -8.93 -32.89
CA CYS A 282 12.62 -10.19 -32.14
C CYS A 282 12.14 -9.99 -30.70
N MET A 283 12.54 -8.91 -30.04
CA MET A 283 12.17 -8.65 -28.64
C MET A 283 10.68 -8.36 -28.49
N GLU A 284 10.13 -7.52 -29.37
CA GLU A 284 8.71 -7.16 -29.38
C GLU A 284 7.87 -8.38 -29.75
N GLU A 285 8.22 -9.09 -30.83
CA GLU A 285 7.53 -10.29 -31.29
C GLU A 285 7.48 -11.38 -30.21
N LEU A 286 8.60 -11.68 -29.57
CA LEU A 286 8.67 -12.69 -28.51
C LEU A 286 7.87 -12.26 -27.27
N THR A 287 7.89 -10.97 -26.93
CA THR A 287 7.11 -10.45 -25.78
C THR A 287 5.60 -10.51 -26.05
N GLU A 288 5.17 -10.10 -27.25
CA GLU A 288 3.76 -10.21 -27.65
C GLU A 288 3.29 -11.66 -27.69
N GLN A 289 4.11 -12.55 -28.25
CA GLN A 289 3.82 -13.98 -28.28
C GLN A 289 3.69 -14.54 -26.86
N PHE A 290 4.61 -14.18 -25.95
CA PHE A 290 4.51 -14.58 -24.55
C PHE A 290 3.16 -14.17 -23.96
N CYS A 291 2.77 -12.90 -24.08
CA CYS A 291 1.50 -12.39 -23.58
C CYS A 291 0.27 -13.13 -24.18
N LEU A 292 0.31 -13.45 -25.47
CA LEU A 292 -0.77 -14.17 -26.15
C LEU A 292 -0.86 -15.64 -25.72
N GLU A 293 0.26 -16.33 -25.61
CA GLU A 293 0.29 -17.75 -25.23
C GLU A 293 -0.08 -17.94 -23.77
N VAL A 294 0.41 -17.08 -22.87
CA VAL A 294 0.08 -17.15 -21.44
C VAL A 294 -1.42 -16.98 -21.21
N ARG A 295 -2.10 -16.10 -21.95
CA ARG A 295 -3.56 -15.93 -21.88
C ARG A 295 -4.36 -17.17 -22.29
N LYS A 296 -3.77 -18.07 -23.10
CA LYS A 296 -4.41 -19.31 -23.57
C LYS A 296 -4.23 -20.47 -22.60
N LEU A 297 -3.29 -20.37 -21.66
CA LEU A 297 -3.00 -21.46 -20.73
C LEU A 297 -4.15 -21.64 -19.74
N LYS A 298 -4.82 -22.79 -19.82
CA LYS A 298 -5.84 -23.20 -18.86
C LYS A 298 -5.24 -23.63 -17.52
N ASP A 299 -4.09 -24.29 -17.59
CA ASP A 299 -3.31 -24.75 -16.45
C ASP A 299 -1.90 -24.18 -16.55
N LEU A 300 -1.54 -23.41 -15.53
CA LEU A 300 -0.20 -22.88 -15.37
C LEU A 300 0.67 -23.93 -14.69
N PRO A 301 1.95 -24.08 -15.10
CA PRO A 301 2.81 -25.08 -14.50
C PRO A 301 2.92 -24.83 -12.99
N VAL A 302 3.01 -25.93 -12.25
CA VAL A 302 3.17 -25.93 -10.79
C VAL A 302 4.58 -26.42 -10.51
N SER A 303 5.30 -25.72 -9.64
CA SER A 303 6.61 -26.16 -9.18
C SER A 303 6.43 -26.96 -7.90
N ASP A 304 6.71 -28.27 -7.93
CA ASP A 304 6.54 -29.14 -6.77
C ASP A 304 7.67 -28.99 -5.72
N GLN A 305 8.70 -28.18 -5.97
CA GLN A 305 9.85 -28.05 -5.09
C GLN A 305 9.92 -26.70 -4.40
N VAL A 306 9.32 -26.62 -3.22
CA VAL A 306 9.52 -25.51 -2.28
C VAL A 306 10.49 -25.96 -1.18
N GLY A 307 11.71 -25.42 -1.20
CA GLY A 307 12.70 -25.70 -0.15
C GLY A 307 12.24 -25.24 1.25
N GLU A 308 12.96 -25.66 2.29
CA GLU A 308 12.63 -25.25 3.66
C GLU A 308 12.81 -23.73 3.88
N ASP A 309 13.82 -23.13 3.23
CA ASP A 309 14.20 -21.71 3.34
C ASP A 309 13.38 -20.78 2.42
N TRP A 310 12.06 -20.75 2.56
CA TRP A 310 11.19 -19.76 1.89
C TRP A 310 10.42 -18.93 2.91
N PRO A 311 10.19 -17.62 2.65
CA PRO A 311 9.31 -16.80 3.47
C PRO A 311 7.86 -17.30 3.43
N TRP A 312 7.05 -16.77 4.33
CA TRP A 312 5.63 -17.08 4.45
C TRP A 312 4.80 -15.88 3.99
N LEU A 313 3.74 -16.15 3.23
CA LEU A 313 2.69 -15.20 2.94
C LEU A 313 1.59 -15.37 3.98
N HIS A 314 1.40 -14.36 4.80
CA HIS A 314 0.29 -14.24 5.75
C HIS A 314 -0.77 -13.34 5.14
N VAL A 315 -2.04 -13.70 5.29
CA VAL A 315 -3.17 -12.93 4.74
C VAL A 315 -4.23 -12.73 5.80
N VAL A 316 -4.61 -11.47 5.98
CA VAL A 316 -5.75 -11.03 6.77
C VAL A 316 -6.92 -10.77 5.85
N ASP A 317 -8.08 -11.25 6.23
CA ASP A 317 -9.36 -10.93 5.60
C ASP A 317 -10.31 -10.36 6.67
N LEU A 318 -10.61 -9.06 6.57
CA LEU A 318 -11.55 -8.38 7.43
C LEU A 318 -12.98 -8.80 7.06
N ARG A 319 -13.69 -9.33 8.05
CA ARG A 319 -15.05 -9.84 7.91
C ARG A 319 -16.08 -8.80 8.32
N ASN A 320 -17.28 -9.00 7.78
CA ASN A 320 -18.46 -8.20 8.08
C ASN A 320 -18.32 -6.70 7.73
N ILE A 321 -17.45 -6.34 6.77
CA ILE A 321 -17.29 -4.95 6.30
C ILE A 321 -18.63 -4.35 5.87
N GLN A 322 -19.36 -5.05 5.00
CA GLN A 322 -20.65 -4.56 4.49
C GLN A 322 -21.68 -4.38 5.61
N GLY A 323 -21.79 -5.36 6.53
CA GLY A 323 -22.67 -5.25 7.68
C GLY A 323 -22.24 -4.14 8.66
N TYR A 324 -20.94 -3.92 8.83
CA TYR A 324 -20.39 -2.85 9.64
C TYR A 324 -20.68 -1.47 9.05
N ILE A 325 -20.49 -1.27 7.74
CA ILE A 325 -20.77 0.01 7.06
C ILE A 325 -22.27 0.28 7.00
N ALA A 326 -23.07 -0.71 6.59
CA ALA A 326 -24.52 -0.58 6.45
C ALA A 326 -25.27 -0.47 7.78
N ALA A 327 -24.60 -0.68 8.92
CA ALA A 327 -25.17 -0.45 10.25
C ALA A 327 -25.37 1.04 10.58
N ALA A 328 -24.98 1.97 9.71
CA ALA A 328 -25.22 3.40 9.88
C ALA A 328 -26.31 3.92 8.93
N GLU A 329 -27.31 4.60 9.48
CA GLU A 329 -28.29 5.35 8.68
C GLU A 329 -27.78 6.75 8.27
N LYS A 330 -26.98 7.40 9.12
CA LYS A 330 -26.52 8.77 8.88
C LYS A 330 -25.26 8.78 8.01
N LEU A 331 -25.21 9.67 7.02
CA LEU A 331 -24.10 9.77 6.07
C LEU A 331 -22.72 10.00 6.71
N PRO A 332 -22.54 10.91 7.71
CA PRO A 332 -21.26 11.06 8.38
C PRO A 332 -20.76 9.75 9.01
N SER A 333 -21.66 9.00 9.66
CA SER A 333 -21.33 7.70 10.25
C SER A 333 -21.00 6.64 9.19
N LEU A 334 -21.72 6.61 8.08
CA LEU A 334 -21.44 5.70 6.96
C LEU A 334 -20.05 5.96 6.38
N LYS A 335 -19.72 7.24 6.13
CA LYS A 335 -18.40 7.65 5.65
C LYS A 335 -17.30 7.29 6.65
N ALA A 336 -17.50 7.58 7.93
CA ALA A 336 -16.54 7.24 8.98
C ALA A 336 -16.28 5.73 9.05
N ARG A 337 -17.33 4.90 8.97
CA ARG A 337 -17.20 3.44 8.96
C ARG A 337 -16.40 2.95 7.75
N SER A 338 -16.69 3.45 6.56
CA SER A 338 -15.91 3.12 5.36
C SER A 338 -14.44 3.50 5.54
N TRP A 339 -14.20 4.71 6.04
CA TRP A 339 -12.85 5.21 6.29
C TRP A 339 -12.10 4.41 7.37
N VAL A 340 -12.79 3.94 8.42
CA VAL A 340 -12.19 3.10 9.47
C VAL A 340 -11.69 1.78 8.89
N VAL A 341 -12.40 1.18 7.94
CA VAL A 341 -11.92 -0.04 7.25
C VAL A 341 -10.61 0.23 6.51
N ASP A 342 -10.53 1.35 5.77
CA ASP A 342 -9.30 1.76 5.11
C ASP A 342 -8.20 2.10 6.10
N ALA A 343 -8.52 2.75 7.23
CA ALA A 343 -7.57 3.08 8.28
C ALA A 343 -7.00 1.81 8.94
N VAL A 344 -7.80 0.75 9.13
CA VAL A 344 -7.29 -0.54 9.61
C VAL A 344 -6.27 -1.11 8.61
N CYS A 345 -6.61 -1.18 7.32
CA CYS A 345 -5.77 -1.83 6.32
C CYS A 345 -4.52 -1.03 5.94
N LEU A 346 -4.65 0.29 5.73
CA LEU A 346 -3.62 1.14 5.15
C LEU A 346 -2.81 1.94 6.19
N TYR A 347 -3.25 1.97 7.44
CA TYR A 347 -2.63 2.77 8.50
C TYR A 347 -2.32 1.94 9.77
N ALA A 348 -3.34 1.48 10.48
CA ALA A 348 -3.17 0.89 11.81
C ALA A 348 -2.44 -0.47 11.78
N LEU A 349 -2.77 -1.35 10.84
CA LEU A 349 -2.04 -2.60 10.64
C LEU A 349 -0.57 -2.38 10.23
N PRO A 350 -0.27 -1.53 9.22
CA PRO A 350 1.11 -1.17 8.91
C PRO A 350 1.91 -0.65 10.11
N ILE A 351 1.33 0.23 10.93
CA ILE A 351 1.99 0.73 12.14
C ILE A 351 2.29 -0.40 13.12
N LYS A 352 1.31 -1.26 13.44
CA LYS A 352 1.57 -2.35 14.38
C LYS A 352 2.58 -3.37 13.87
N LEU A 353 2.61 -3.62 12.56
CA LEU A 353 3.64 -4.47 11.95
C LEU A 353 5.02 -3.85 12.09
N ILE A 354 5.17 -2.55 11.80
CA ILE A 354 6.41 -1.79 11.99
C ILE A 354 6.87 -1.81 13.45
N GLU A 355 5.97 -1.57 14.40
CA GLU A 355 6.29 -1.62 15.84
C GLU A 355 6.72 -3.03 16.27
N LYS A 356 6.15 -4.08 15.67
CA LYS A 356 6.58 -5.47 15.81
C LYS A 356 7.82 -5.78 14.96
N GLY A 357 8.48 -4.79 14.36
CA GLY A 357 9.73 -4.93 13.62
C GLY A 357 9.60 -5.50 12.20
N TYR A 358 8.41 -5.49 11.60
CA TYR A 358 8.20 -5.86 10.20
C TYR A 358 8.17 -4.61 9.31
N PRO A 359 8.93 -4.59 8.22
CA PRO A 359 9.11 -3.39 7.42
C PRO A 359 7.91 -3.07 6.54
N LEU A 360 7.77 -1.83 6.07
CA LEU A 360 6.62 -1.44 5.27
C LEU A 360 6.54 -2.21 3.93
N GLU A 361 7.66 -2.51 3.28
CA GLU A 361 7.69 -3.32 2.05
C GLU A 361 7.21 -4.77 2.24
N ALA A 362 7.16 -5.29 3.47
CA ALA A 362 6.62 -6.62 3.74
C ALA A 362 5.13 -6.73 3.42
N ILE A 363 4.39 -5.62 3.43
CA ILE A 363 2.94 -5.61 3.27
C ILE A 363 2.56 -5.61 1.78
N VAL A 364 2.74 -6.69 1.04
CA VAL A 364 2.61 -6.70 -0.43
C VAL A 364 1.28 -6.13 -0.95
N VAL A 365 0.17 -6.38 -0.25
CA VAL A 365 -1.16 -5.86 -0.59
C VAL A 365 -1.83 -5.31 0.65
N ALA A 366 -2.49 -4.16 0.55
CA ALA A 366 -3.36 -3.63 1.58
C ALA A 366 -4.49 -2.81 0.93
N GLY A 367 -5.74 -3.13 1.27
CA GLY A 367 -6.92 -2.44 0.74
C GLY A 367 -8.13 -3.36 0.63
N GLY A 368 -9.34 -2.79 0.52
CA GLY A 368 -10.57 -3.56 0.31
C GLY A 368 -10.87 -4.59 1.42
N GLY A 369 -10.33 -4.40 2.62
CA GLY A 369 -10.46 -5.36 3.72
C GLY A 369 -9.48 -6.52 3.72
N GLN A 370 -8.53 -6.59 2.77
CA GLN A 370 -7.51 -7.63 2.74
C GLN A 370 -6.11 -7.02 2.92
N VAL A 371 -5.28 -7.69 3.72
CA VAL A 371 -3.86 -7.34 3.88
C VAL A 371 -3.02 -8.59 3.70
N GLN A 372 -2.00 -8.53 2.85
CA GLN A 372 -1.06 -9.62 2.60
C GLN A 372 0.33 -9.19 3.06
N VAL A 373 0.98 -10.03 3.88
CA VAL A 373 2.26 -9.73 4.52
C VAL A 373 3.23 -10.87 4.26
N VAL A 374 4.41 -10.54 3.74
CA VAL A 374 5.55 -11.45 3.63
C VAL A 374 6.37 -11.38 4.91
N ALA A 375 6.48 -12.49 5.61
CA ALA A 375 7.17 -12.56 6.89
C ALA A 375 7.81 -13.94 7.10
N ASP A 376 8.53 -14.08 8.20
CA ASP A 376 8.91 -15.39 8.70
C ASP A 376 7.68 -16.17 9.23
N ARG A 377 7.90 -17.45 9.60
CA ARG A 377 6.83 -18.35 10.09
C ARG A 377 6.29 -17.97 11.48
N HIS A 378 7.05 -17.19 12.25
CA HIS A 378 6.81 -16.89 13.66
C HIS A 378 5.92 -15.66 13.87
N LEU A 379 5.66 -14.86 12.82
CA LEU A 379 4.62 -13.82 12.88
C LEU A 379 3.27 -14.44 13.28
N ASP A 380 2.75 -13.99 14.42
CA ASP A 380 1.35 -14.16 14.81
C ASP A 380 0.54 -12.97 14.31
N LEU A 381 0.11 -13.06 13.06
CA LEU A 381 -0.66 -11.98 12.44
C LEU A 381 -2.09 -11.88 13.01
N GLN A 382 -2.63 -12.95 13.59
CA GLN A 382 -3.95 -12.91 14.24
C GLN A 382 -3.89 -12.04 15.50
N GLU A 383 -2.87 -12.20 16.35
CA GLU A 383 -2.64 -11.34 17.51
C GLU A 383 -2.53 -9.86 17.11
N VAL A 384 -1.78 -9.57 16.05
CA VAL A 384 -1.58 -8.20 15.54
C VAL A 384 -2.91 -7.59 15.09
N VAL A 385 -3.71 -8.31 14.32
CA VAL A 385 -5.00 -7.81 13.83
C VAL A 385 -6.00 -7.64 14.97
N ASP A 386 -6.05 -8.57 15.90
CA ASP A 386 -6.96 -8.49 17.04
C ASP A 386 -6.61 -7.31 17.95
N SER A 387 -5.31 -7.03 18.16
CA SER A 387 -4.85 -5.81 18.84
C SER A 387 -5.29 -4.57 18.07
N VAL A 388 -5.12 -4.49 16.76
CA VAL A 388 -5.58 -3.33 15.98
C VAL A 388 -7.09 -3.13 16.05
N LEU A 389 -7.88 -4.20 15.89
CA LEU A 389 -9.34 -4.09 15.96
C LEU A 389 -9.84 -3.69 17.36
N LYS A 390 -9.09 -4.01 18.42
CA LYS A 390 -9.43 -3.63 19.78
C LYS A 390 -8.93 -2.22 20.14
N ASP A 391 -7.71 -1.88 19.73
CA ASP A 391 -7.01 -0.69 20.19
C ASP A 391 -7.34 0.53 19.33
N LEU A 392 -7.78 0.36 18.08
CA LEU A 392 -8.18 1.47 17.22
C LEU A 392 -9.43 2.16 17.77
N LYS A 393 -9.26 3.40 18.22
CA LYS A 393 -10.25 4.12 19.01
C LYS A 393 -10.38 5.59 18.60
N TRP A 394 -11.47 6.18 19.07
CA TRP A 394 -11.76 7.61 18.95
C TRP A 394 -12.09 8.19 20.32
N SER A 395 -11.32 9.20 20.72
CA SER A 395 -11.58 9.98 21.94
C SER A 395 -12.63 11.06 21.65
N LEU A 396 -13.75 11.09 22.38
CA LEU A 396 -14.80 12.11 22.26
C LEU A 396 -14.42 13.43 22.98
N GLN A 397 -14.99 14.55 22.54
CA GLN A 397 -14.70 15.91 23.07
C GLN A 397 -15.76 16.37 24.07
N ASP A 398 -16.54 15.45 24.61
CA ASP A 398 -17.52 15.74 25.64
C ASP A 398 -16.84 15.88 27.02
N SER A 399 -17.59 16.34 28.02
CA SER A 399 -17.10 16.64 29.37
C SER A 399 -16.45 15.45 30.09
N GLU A 400 -16.59 14.24 29.56
CA GLU A 400 -16.06 12.99 30.13
C GLU A 400 -14.90 12.37 29.33
N GLN A 401 -14.51 12.95 28.17
CA GLN A 401 -13.46 12.42 27.29
C GLN A 401 -13.55 10.89 27.09
N GLN A 402 -14.74 10.40 26.72
CA GLN A 402 -14.96 8.97 26.55
C GLN A 402 -14.14 8.43 25.37
N ILE A 403 -13.40 7.34 25.61
CA ILE A 403 -12.64 6.60 24.60
C ILE A 403 -13.53 5.49 24.04
N VAL A 404 -13.66 5.41 22.71
CA VAL A 404 -14.59 4.50 22.05
C VAL A 404 -13.88 3.67 21.00
N GLU A 405 -13.99 2.34 21.10
CA GLU A 405 -13.52 1.41 20.07
C GLU A 405 -14.35 1.59 18.79
N VAL A 406 -13.71 1.96 17.68
CA VAL A 406 -14.42 2.27 16.43
C VAL A 406 -14.62 1.05 15.54
N CYS A 407 -13.83 0.00 15.72
CA CYS A 407 -13.89 -1.23 14.92
C CYS A 407 -14.95 -2.23 15.39
N ASN A 408 -15.74 -1.91 16.43
CA ASN A 408 -16.74 -2.83 16.96
C ASN A 408 -17.75 -3.25 15.89
N GLY A 409 -17.82 -4.57 15.64
CA GLY A 409 -18.63 -5.18 14.59
C GLY A 409 -17.83 -5.66 13.37
N LEU A 410 -16.55 -5.31 13.26
CA LEU A 410 -15.62 -5.97 12.34
C LEU A 410 -15.08 -7.25 12.96
N GLY A 411 -14.83 -8.24 12.12
CA GLY A 411 -14.05 -9.43 12.49
C GLY A 411 -12.85 -9.57 11.59
N SER A 412 -11.99 -10.54 11.88
CA SER A 412 -10.85 -10.89 11.05
C SER A 412 -10.75 -12.40 10.91
N VAL A 413 -10.11 -12.83 9.84
CA VAL A 413 -9.57 -14.19 9.68
C VAL A 413 -8.16 -14.04 9.15
N VAL A 414 -7.24 -14.83 9.69
CA VAL A 414 -5.87 -14.90 9.22
C VAL A 414 -5.57 -16.31 8.71
N ALA A 415 -4.89 -16.38 7.56
CA ALA A 415 -4.29 -17.60 7.08
C ALA A 415 -2.82 -17.34 6.70
N LYS A 416 -2.02 -18.40 6.59
CA LYS A 416 -0.66 -18.31 6.06
C LYS A 416 -0.30 -19.52 5.22
N THR A 417 0.51 -19.31 4.20
CA THR A 417 1.16 -20.38 3.43
C THR A 417 2.61 -20.01 3.12
N LYS A 418 3.43 -21.00 2.78
CA LYS A 418 4.80 -20.79 2.35
C LYS A 418 4.80 -20.24 0.93
N ILE A 419 5.65 -19.24 0.66
CA ILE A 419 5.81 -18.70 -0.69
C ILE A 419 6.53 -19.74 -1.57
N SER A 420 6.10 -19.84 -2.82
CA SER A 420 6.74 -20.64 -3.86
C SER A 420 6.91 -19.82 -5.13
N PRO A 421 7.76 -20.28 -6.07
CA PRO A 421 7.84 -19.70 -7.42
C PRO A 421 6.51 -19.68 -8.19
N SER A 422 5.53 -20.50 -7.82
CA SER A 422 4.20 -20.50 -8.42
C SER A 422 3.22 -19.72 -7.54
N TYR A 423 3.08 -18.42 -7.79
CA TYR A 423 2.17 -17.59 -6.97
C TYR A 423 0.70 -18.05 -7.07
N ILE A 424 0.27 -18.63 -8.19
CA ILE A 424 -1.04 -19.29 -8.30
C ILE A 424 -1.23 -20.41 -7.29
N GLN A 425 -0.21 -21.24 -7.06
CA GLN A 425 -0.27 -22.28 -6.04
C GLN A 425 -0.42 -21.64 -4.66
N VAL A 426 0.40 -20.63 -4.34
CA VAL A 426 0.33 -19.86 -3.09
C VAL A 426 -1.09 -19.29 -2.91
N ARG A 427 -1.68 -18.72 -3.96
CA ARG A 427 -3.05 -18.18 -3.96
C ARG A 427 -4.12 -19.24 -3.73
N ARG A 428 -3.99 -20.41 -4.35
CA ARG A 428 -4.94 -21.52 -4.14
C ARG A 428 -4.87 -22.06 -2.72
N GLU A 429 -3.67 -22.21 -2.18
CA GLU A 429 -3.45 -22.69 -0.81
C GLU A 429 -3.99 -21.70 0.23
N ILE A 430 -3.66 -20.41 0.08
CA ILE A 430 -4.14 -19.39 1.01
C ILE A 430 -5.66 -19.20 0.94
N ALA A 431 -6.27 -19.26 -0.26
CA ALA A 431 -7.71 -19.18 -0.42
C ALA A 431 -8.42 -20.33 0.30
N ARG A 432 -7.93 -21.57 0.12
CA ARG A 432 -8.45 -22.74 0.83
C ARG A 432 -8.33 -22.60 2.35
N ALA A 433 -7.18 -22.12 2.83
CA ALA A 433 -6.97 -21.90 4.26
C ALA A 433 -7.94 -20.85 4.82
N LEU A 434 -8.12 -19.72 4.12
CA LEU A 434 -9.07 -18.67 4.51
C LEU A 434 -10.53 -19.18 4.52
N ASP A 435 -10.94 -19.97 3.52
CA ASP A 435 -12.31 -20.52 3.44
C ASP A 435 -12.61 -21.46 4.61
N VAL A 436 -11.62 -22.26 5.01
CA VAL A 436 -11.70 -23.14 6.17
C VAL A 436 -11.88 -22.32 7.46
N GLU A 437 -11.02 -21.33 7.69
CA GLU A 437 -11.11 -20.47 8.89
C GLU A 437 -12.43 -19.68 8.94
N LYS A 438 -12.90 -19.16 7.80
CA LYS A 438 -14.21 -18.47 7.69
C LYS A 438 -15.38 -19.38 8.05
N SER A 439 -15.26 -20.69 7.81
CA SER A 439 -16.32 -21.67 8.07
C SER A 439 -16.46 -22.02 9.55
N PHE A 440 -15.40 -21.93 10.35
CA PHE A 440 -15.43 -22.27 11.78
C PHE A 440 -16.04 -21.17 12.66
N LEU A 441 -16.01 -19.93 12.20
CA LEU A 441 -16.45 -18.78 12.98
C LEU A 441 -17.95 -18.52 12.81
N HIS A 442 -18.74 -19.10 13.71
CA HIS A 442 -20.16 -18.74 13.89
C HIS A 442 -20.26 -17.33 14.47
N SER A 443 -21.06 -16.47 13.85
CA SER A 443 -21.34 -15.13 14.37
C SER A 443 -21.99 -15.25 15.76
N ARG A 444 -21.25 -14.90 16.82
CA ARG A 444 -21.86 -14.64 18.13
C ARG A 444 -22.64 -13.33 18.04
N ARG A 445 -23.89 -13.39 17.57
CA ARG A 445 -24.85 -12.34 17.91
C ARG A 445 -25.17 -12.52 19.39
N VAL A 446 -24.56 -11.69 20.23
CA VAL A 446 -25.06 -11.50 21.59
C VAL A 446 -26.37 -10.72 21.43
N GLU A 447 -27.49 -11.43 21.47
CA GLU A 447 -28.78 -10.76 21.58
C GLU A 447 -28.81 -10.01 22.92
N LEU A 448 -29.11 -8.70 22.87
CA LEU A 448 -29.37 -7.95 24.09
C LEU A 448 -30.61 -8.55 24.76
N VAL A 449 -30.38 -9.29 25.85
CA VAL A 449 -31.45 -9.85 26.69
C VAL A 449 -31.86 -8.77 27.71
N GLY A 450 -32.98 -8.08 27.49
CA GLY A 450 -33.54 -7.11 28.44
C GLY A 450 -34.41 -6.00 27.82
N VAL A 451 -35.04 -5.17 28.67
CA VAL A 451 -35.75 -3.94 28.28
C VAL A 451 -34.74 -2.80 28.19
N VAL A 452 -33.98 -2.76 27.11
CA VAL A 452 -33.08 -1.64 26.79
C VAL A 452 -33.56 -0.94 25.53
N GLU A 453 -33.66 0.38 25.58
CA GLU A 453 -33.94 1.19 24.40
C GLU A 453 -32.76 1.03 23.43
N LYS A 454 -33.06 0.52 22.23
CA LYS A 454 -32.04 0.29 21.20
C LYS A 454 -31.65 1.60 20.55
N CYS A 455 -30.40 1.67 20.10
CA CYS A 455 -29.93 2.76 19.26
C CYS A 455 -30.78 2.85 17.97
N SER A 456 -31.35 4.02 17.71
CA SER A 456 -32.10 4.36 16.50
C SER A 456 -31.25 4.32 15.24
N TRP A 457 -29.91 4.41 15.32
CA TRP A 457 -29.06 4.43 14.12
C TRP A 457 -28.51 3.07 13.71
N CYS A 458 -28.21 2.18 14.66
CA CYS A 458 -27.65 0.85 14.35
C CYS A 458 -28.56 -0.32 14.73
N TYR A 459 -29.62 -0.06 15.50
CA TYR A 459 -30.60 -1.04 15.99
C TYR A 459 -30.02 -2.27 16.71
N SER A 460 -28.74 -2.21 17.08
CA SER A 460 -27.98 -3.34 17.63
C SER A 460 -27.54 -3.11 19.07
N SER A 461 -27.01 -1.93 19.39
CA SER A 461 -26.52 -1.59 20.72
C SER A 461 -27.58 -0.84 21.55
N ALA A 462 -27.44 -0.87 22.87
CA ALA A 462 -28.24 -0.03 23.76
C ALA A 462 -27.92 1.46 23.51
N ALA A 463 -28.95 2.31 23.48
CA ALA A 463 -28.79 3.74 23.41
C ALA A 463 -28.19 4.28 24.74
N SER A 464 -27.29 5.24 24.63
CA SER A 464 -26.65 5.88 25.79
C SER A 464 -26.94 7.38 25.89
N ARG A 465 -27.47 7.99 24.83
CA ARG A 465 -27.79 9.42 24.76
C ARG A 465 -28.98 9.69 23.84
N LYS A 466 -29.65 10.82 24.06
CA LYS A 466 -30.73 11.33 23.19
C LYS A 466 -30.22 12.53 22.40
N LEU A 467 -30.41 12.51 21.08
CA LEU A 467 -30.01 13.56 20.14
C LEU A 467 -31.24 13.98 19.32
N GLY A 468 -31.90 15.06 19.73
CA GLY A 468 -33.22 15.41 19.20
C GLY A 468 -34.23 14.32 19.53
N ASP A 469 -34.84 13.72 18.50
CA ASP A 469 -35.78 12.60 18.63
C ASP A 469 -35.09 11.22 18.58
N ASP A 470 -33.82 11.17 18.20
CA ASP A 470 -33.07 9.92 18.07
C ASP A 470 -32.43 9.48 19.41
N TYR A 471 -32.47 8.18 19.70
CA TYR A 471 -31.74 7.57 20.81
C TYR A 471 -30.51 6.87 20.27
N VAL A 472 -29.30 7.28 20.67
CA VAL A 472 -28.06 6.91 19.98
C VAL A 472 -27.08 6.25 20.95
N CYS A 473 -26.39 5.20 20.51
CA CYS A 473 -25.32 4.56 21.28
C CYS A 473 -23.99 5.32 21.13
N THR A 474 -23.09 5.14 22.11
CA THR A 474 -21.81 5.83 22.15
C THR A 474 -20.95 5.58 20.91
N THR A 475 -20.94 4.36 20.37
CA THR A 475 -20.19 4.02 19.14
C THR A 475 -20.74 4.74 17.91
N CYS A 476 -22.06 4.78 17.72
CA CYS A 476 -22.67 5.48 16.60
C CYS A 476 -22.42 6.98 16.66
N TRP A 477 -22.46 7.55 17.87
CA TRP A 477 -22.11 8.95 18.09
C TRP A 477 -20.63 9.24 17.81
N ALA A 478 -19.71 8.40 18.30
CA ALA A 478 -18.27 8.53 18.03
C ALA A 478 -17.95 8.51 16.53
N LEU A 479 -18.55 7.57 15.79
CA LEU A 479 -18.39 7.47 14.34
C LEU A 479 -19.03 8.66 13.61
N TYR A 480 -20.14 9.19 14.10
CA TYR A 480 -20.74 10.40 13.55
C TYR A 480 -19.82 11.62 13.72
N GLU A 481 -19.27 11.83 14.92
CA GLU A 481 -18.35 12.93 15.20
C GLU A 481 -17.03 12.77 14.44
N LEU A 482 -16.47 11.56 14.36
CA LEU A 482 -15.32 11.28 13.49
C LEU A 482 -15.63 11.65 12.05
N GLY A 483 -16.76 11.21 11.50
CA GLY A 483 -17.18 11.52 10.14
C GLY A 483 -17.35 13.03 9.91
N ARG A 484 -17.88 13.75 10.90
CA ARG A 484 -17.99 15.20 10.87
C ARG A 484 -16.62 15.87 10.91
N GLU A 485 -15.70 15.44 11.77
CA GLU A 485 -14.36 16.04 11.85
C GLU A 485 -13.55 15.83 10.56
N LEU A 486 -13.62 14.63 9.96
CA LEU A 486 -13.00 14.33 8.68
C LEU A 486 -13.51 15.26 7.55
N TRP A 487 -14.71 15.81 7.68
CA TRP A 487 -15.34 16.73 6.73
C TRP A 487 -15.12 18.22 7.08
N HIS A 488 -15.41 18.62 8.32
CA HIS A 488 -15.39 20.03 8.76
C HIS A 488 -13.98 20.61 8.79
N ARG A 489 -12.95 19.81 9.13
CA ARG A 489 -11.56 20.29 9.16
C ARG A 489 -11.04 20.74 7.79
N ARG A 490 -11.77 20.50 6.70
CA ARG A 490 -11.42 20.99 5.36
C ARG A 490 -12.36 22.05 4.80
N MET A 491 -13.65 22.01 5.10
CA MET A 491 -14.62 23.04 4.65
C MET A 491 -14.56 24.31 5.50
N GLY A 492 -14.06 24.24 6.75
CA GLY A 492 -13.90 25.40 7.63
C GLY A 492 -12.72 26.31 7.26
N GLU A 493 -11.76 25.79 6.49
CA GLU A 493 -10.79 26.59 5.76
C GLU A 493 -11.32 26.71 4.33
N ALA A 494 -11.53 27.92 3.83
CA ALA A 494 -12.06 28.18 2.49
C ALA A 494 -11.06 27.78 1.38
N GLN A 495 -10.64 26.52 1.34
CA GLN A 495 -9.89 25.91 0.26
C GLN A 495 -10.94 25.29 -0.68
N PRO A 496 -11.16 25.87 -1.87
CA PRO A 496 -12.11 25.33 -2.83
C PRO A 496 -11.78 23.87 -3.13
N PHE A 497 -12.77 23.11 -3.61
CA PHE A 497 -12.58 21.82 -4.28
C PHE A 497 -11.50 21.97 -5.37
N GLN A 498 -10.24 21.79 -4.98
CA GLN A 498 -9.10 21.73 -5.86
C GLN A 498 -8.91 20.24 -6.17
N ASP A 499 -8.79 19.95 -7.47
CA ASP A 499 -8.53 18.63 -8.05
C ASP A 499 -9.74 17.76 -8.39
N PHE A 500 -10.82 18.40 -8.86
CA PHE A 500 -11.68 17.83 -9.90
C PHE A 500 -11.37 18.47 -11.27
N GLU A 501 -10.10 18.63 -11.65
CA GLU A 501 -9.71 19.24 -12.93
C GLU A 501 -9.98 18.38 -14.19
N ALA A 502 -10.63 17.21 -14.05
CA ALA A 502 -11.34 16.59 -15.17
C ALA A 502 -12.69 17.28 -15.47
N LEU A 503 -13.19 18.14 -14.58
CA LEU A 503 -14.45 18.89 -14.72
C LEU A 503 -14.30 20.30 -14.11
N ARG A 504 -13.80 21.25 -14.92
CA ARG A 504 -13.78 22.73 -14.75
C ARG A 504 -14.02 23.28 -13.32
N PRO A 505 -13.07 24.04 -12.75
CA PRO A 505 -13.20 24.60 -11.41
C PRO A 505 -14.30 25.66 -11.40
N VAL A 506 -15.46 25.35 -10.82
CA VAL A 506 -16.43 26.36 -10.44
C VAL A 506 -16.32 26.53 -8.93
N LYS A 507 -15.84 27.69 -8.49
CA LYS A 507 -15.97 28.14 -7.10
C LYS A 507 -17.46 28.34 -6.83
N LEU A 508 -18.14 27.29 -6.41
CA LEU A 508 -19.52 27.36 -5.93
C LEU A 508 -19.51 26.85 -4.50
N THR A 509 -19.90 27.70 -3.56
CA THR A 509 -20.39 27.28 -2.25
C THR A 509 -21.60 26.36 -2.44
N VAL A 510 -21.93 25.52 -1.46
CA VAL A 510 -23.16 24.69 -1.50
C VAL A 510 -24.39 25.56 -1.77
N SER A 511 -24.39 26.80 -1.25
CA SER A 511 -25.41 27.79 -1.53
C SER A 511 -25.43 28.29 -2.97
N GLU A 512 -24.29 28.48 -3.60
CA GLU A 512 -24.21 28.85 -5.02
C GLU A 512 -24.47 27.66 -5.95
N LEU A 513 -24.18 26.43 -5.52
CA LEU A 513 -24.31 25.20 -6.31
C LEU A 513 -25.76 24.69 -6.32
N PHE A 514 -26.45 24.84 -5.19
CA PHE A 514 -27.83 24.36 -5.02
C PHE A 514 -28.86 25.48 -4.83
N GLY A 515 -28.45 26.70 -4.49
CA GLY A 515 -29.35 27.85 -4.26
C GLY A 515 -29.90 27.96 -2.83
N PHE A 516 -29.31 27.27 -1.84
CA PHE A 516 -29.89 27.08 -0.50
C PHE A 516 -28.89 27.27 0.66
N ASP A 517 -29.36 27.29 1.91
CA ASP A 517 -28.48 27.34 3.08
C ASP A 517 -27.77 25.99 3.29
N ASP A 518 -26.52 26.03 3.73
CA ASP A 518 -25.61 24.89 3.91
C ASP A 518 -26.21 23.81 4.83
N ARG A 519 -26.99 24.27 5.81
CA ARG A 519 -27.65 23.42 6.81
C ARG A 519 -28.74 22.54 6.21
N ASP A 520 -29.57 23.10 5.33
CA ASP A 520 -30.68 22.38 4.69
C ASP A 520 -30.14 21.28 3.75
N VAL A 521 -29.08 21.58 3.00
CA VAL A 521 -28.46 20.61 2.09
C VAL A 521 -27.78 19.49 2.87
N HIS A 522 -27.17 19.76 4.03
CA HIS A 522 -26.56 18.72 4.85
C HIS A 522 -27.57 17.73 5.45
N GLU A 523 -28.77 18.20 5.81
CA GLU A 523 -29.83 17.34 6.33
C GLU A 523 -30.48 16.48 5.24
N MET A 524 -30.45 16.93 3.98
CA MET A 524 -31.13 16.31 2.83
C MET A 524 -30.15 15.90 1.71
N LEU A 525 -28.86 15.72 2.02
CA LEU A 525 -27.81 15.59 1.01
C LEU A 525 -28.02 14.38 0.10
N MET A 526 -28.53 13.28 0.65
CA MET A 526 -28.75 12.05 -0.12
C MET A 526 -29.86 12.23 -1.16
N GLU A 527 -30.91 12.94 -0.78
CA GLU A 527 -32.04 13.28 -1.63
C GLU A 527 -31.60 14.26 -2.73
N VAL A 528 -30.82 15.28 -2.37
CA VAL A 528 -30.23 16.24 -3.32
C VAL A 528 -29.30 15.54 -4.33
N LEU A 529 -28.39 14.68 -3.85
CA LEU A 529 -27.50 13.88 -4.71
C LEU A 529 -28.26 12.88 -5.59
N SER A 530 -29.42 12.40 -5.13
CA SER A 530 -30.31 11.55 -5.93
C SER A 530 -31.15 12.32 -6.97
N GLY A 531 -30.95 13.64 -7.07
CA GLY A 531 -31.55 14.50 -8.09
C GLY A 531 -32.84 15.22 -7.67
N TYR A 532 -33.21 15.21 -6.38
CA TYR A 532 -34.36 15.98 -5.91
C TYR A 532 -34.03 17.48 -5.83
N ALA A 533 -34.97 18.30 -6.28
CA ALA A 533 -34.95 19.71 -5.93
C ALA A 533 -35.33 19.87 -4.45
N VAL A 534 -34.59 20.69 -3.70
CA VAL A 534 -34.82 20.92 -2.26
C VAL A 534 -36.25 21.42 -1.97
N ASP A 535 -36.87 22.14 -2.91
CA ASP A 535 -38.26 22.58 -2.83
C ASP A 535 -39.28 21.42 -2.87
N GLU A 536 -38.95 20.30 -3.52
CA GLU A 536 -39.77 19.09 -3.55
C GLU A 536 -39.65 18.31 -2.22
N LEU A 537 -38.46 18.33 -1.62
CA LEU A 537 -38.18 17.69 -0.34
C LEU A 537 -38.93 18.37 0.81
N ARG A 538 -38.94 19.72 0.83
CA ARG A 538 -39.75 20.50 1.79
C ARG A 538 -41.25 20.28 1.64
N LYS A 539 -41.72 19.90 0.45
CA LYS A 539 -43.14 19.60 0.18
C LYS A 539 -43.54 18.17 0.51
N GLY A 540 -42.61 17.34 0.99
CA GLY A 540 -42.87 15.95 1.39
C GLY A 540 -43.23 15.02 0.22
N ALA A 541 -42.88 15.39 -1.01
CA ALA A 541 -43.21 14.62 -2.21
C ALA A 541 -42.17 13.51 -2.45
N PHE A 542 -42.27 12.41 -1.72
CA PHE A 542 -41.35 11.28 -1.88
C PHE A 542 -41.82 10.34 -3.01
N ARG A 543 -41.19 10.42 -4.18
CA ARG A 543 -41.00 9.22 -5.01
C ARG A 543 -39.85 8.42 -4.40
N LYS A 544 -39.82 7.09 -4.51
CA LYS A 544 -38.63 6.33 -4.11
C LYS A 544 -37.57 6.50 -5.21
N PRO A 545 -36.44 7.18 -4.99
CA PRO A 545 -35.36 7.19 -5.97
C PRO A 545 -34.67 5.82 -6.03
N ASN A 546 -34.13 5.49 -7.20
CA ASN A 546 -33.18 4.40 -7.35
C ASN A 546 -31.85 4.87 -6.72
N TYR A 547 -31.46 4.29 -5.60
CA TYR A 547 -30.19 4.61 -4.98
C TYR A 547 -29.04 4.16 -5.89
N ALA A 548 -28.18 5.09 -6.30
CA ALA A 548 -26.88 4.81 -6.88
C ALA A 548 -25.82 5.26 -5.86
N VAL A 549 -25.31 4.32 -5.06
CA VAL A 549 -24.12 4.55 -4.25
C VAL A 549 -22.92 4.32 -5.16
N LEU A 550 -22.27 5.40 -5.61
CA LEU A 550 -20.97 5.34 -6.25
C LEU A 550 -19.92 5.11 -5.16
N ILE A 551 -19.64 3.84 -4.87
CA ILE A 551 -18.45 3.44 -4.12
C ILE A 551 -17.29 3.46 -5.12
N VAL A 552 -16.45 4.49 -5.06
CA VAL A 552 -15.21 4.56 -5.82
C VAL A 552 -14.11 3.89 -4.99
N ASP A 553 -14.06 2.56 -5.03
CA ASP A 553 -12.88 1.80 -4.58
C ASP A 553 -11.90 1.76 -5.76
N ALA A 554 -11.03 2.77 -5.83
CA ALA A 554 -10.15 2.98 -6.99
C ALA A 554 -8.69 3.17 -6.56
N ASN A 555 -8.20 2.38 -5.60
CA ASN A 555 -6.75 2.23 -5.49
C ASN A 555 -6.24 1.30 -6.61
N MET A 556 -5.02 1.53 -7.10
CA MET A 556 -4.44 0.68 -8.14
C MET A 556 -4.21 -0.75 -7.66
N ALA A 557 -4.22 -1.04 -6.35
CA ALA A 557 -3.96 -2.38 -5.83
C ALA A 557 -4.99 -3.40 -6.35
N GLY A 558 -6.28 -3.04 -6.39
CA GLY A 558 -7.33 -3.91 -6.94
C GLY A 558 -7.12 -4.21 -8.43
N THR A 559 -6.88 -3.17 -9.24
CA THR A 559 -6.59 -3.28 -10.68
C THR A 559 -5.32 -4.08 -10.96
N PHE A 560 -4.24 -3.78 -10.24
CA PHE A 560 -2.97 -4.48 -10.33
C PHE A 560 -3.14 -5.97 -10.05
N MET A 561 -3.82 -6.33 -8.94
CA MET A 561 -4.07 -7.72 -8.59
C MET A 561 -4.98 -8.43 -9.60
N ALA A 562 -5.98 -7.75 -10.17
CA ALA A 562 -6.89 -8.33 -11.16
C ALA A 562 -6.20 -8.63 -12.51
N HIS A 563 -5.18 -7.86 -12.87
CA HIS A 563 -4.44 -8.01 -14.12
C HIS A 563 -3.09 -8.73 -13.97
N SER A 564 -2.67 -9.04 -12.74
CA SER A 564 -1.46 -9.81 -12.47
C SER A 564 -1.67 -11.28 -12.84
N ILE A 565 -0.75 -11.82 -13.63
CA ILE A 565 -0.74 -13.24 -14.04
C ILE A 565 0.07 -14.10 -13.05
N SER A 566 0.78 -13.45 -12.13
CA SER A 566 1.41 -14.11 -10.98
C SER A 566 0.33 -14.72 -10.11
#